data_AF-A0A3N7EE27-F1
#
_entry.id   AF-A0A3N7EE27-F1
#
_cell.length_a   1.000
_cell.length_b   1.000
_cell.length_c   1.000
_cell.angle_alpha   90.00
_cell.angle_beta   90.00
_cell.angle_gamma   90.00
#
_symmetry.space_group_name_H-M   'P 1'
#
loop_
_entity.id
_entity.type
_entity.pdbx_description
1 polymer ?
#
loop_
_entity_poly.entity_id
_entity_poly.type
_entity_poly.pdbx_seq_one_letter_code
_entity_poly.pdbx_strand_id
1 'polypeptide(L)'
;MPVKHSHKALRGFTLVELLLAIAVMSLLAILSWRGLDGMVRAQEITRQRADEMLVLQAALGQWGTDLDALMPIANTTPLDWDGQVLRLTRRSSAVPDEGALVVAWTRRNANGGGQWLRWQSPPVRTRADWQQAWEQAAQWARTPGDAERRYEVALLPLDSWQLFYYRGGAWSNPLSSTGATPGDSGATLPDGVRLQITLPPGQALVGQLTRDWVNPVLGGGRS
;
A
#
# COMPACT_ATOMS: atom_id res chain seq x y z
N MET A 1 56.31 75.62 -1.32
CA MET A 1 55.77 74.31 -0.90
C MET A 1 56.14 73.26 -1.93
N PRO A 2 56.66 72.08 -1.52
CA PRO A 2 56.39 70.86 -2.26
C PRO A 2 55.80 69.75 -1.38
N VAL A 3 54.94 68.97 -2.02
CA VAL A 3 54.07 67.92 -1.49
C VAL A 3 54.89 66.69 -1.12
N LYS A 4 54.82 66.25 0.14
CA LYS A 4 55.33 64.92 0.55
C LYS A 4 54.36 63.86 0.03
N HIS A 5 54.78 63.11 -1.00
CA HIS A 5 54.07 61.92 -1.44
C HIS A 5 54.23 60.79 -0.42
N SER A 6 53.09 60.33 0.12
CA SER A 6 53.05 59.17 0.99
C SER A 6 53.31 57.91 0.16
N HIS A 7 54.49 57.30 0.34
CA HIS A 7 54.79 55.98 -0.23
C HIS A 7 53.95 54.93 0.51
N LYS A 8 52.86 54.49 -0.11
CA LYS A 8 52.19 53.24 0.29
C LYS A 8 53.18 52.10 0.09
N ALA A 9 53.62 51.48 1.18
CA ALA A 9 54.33 50.22 1.13
C ALA A 9 53.45 49.17 0.45
N LEU A 10 53.85 48.73 -0.73
CA LEU A 10 53.31 47.52 -1.36
C LEU A 10 53.75 46.33 -0.50
N ARG A 11 52.83 45.82 0.33
CA ARG A 11 53.04 44.57 1.05
C ARG A 11 53.03 43.44 0.00
N GLY A 12 54.20 42.85 -0.26
CA GLY A 12 54.32 41.65 -1.07
C GLY A 12 53.69 40.46 -0.35
N PHE A 13 52.85 39.72 -1.06
CA PHE A 13 52.16 38.53 -0.54
C PHE A 13 53.19 37.42 -0.27
N THR A 14 53.28 36.94 0.97
CA THR A 14 54.26 35.90 1.31
C THR A 14 53.78 34.52 0.88
N LEU A 15 54.71 33.61 0.56
CA LEU A 15 54.39 32.21 0.22
C LEU A 15 53.49 31.55 1.29
N VAL A 16 53.75 31.87 2.57
CA VAL A 16 52.99 31.35 3.72
C VAL A 16 51.54 31.82 3.70
N GLU A 17 51.29 33.08 3.33
CA GLU A 17 49.95 33.66 3.24
C GLU A 17 49.12 33.00 2.13
N LEU A 18 49.77 32.66 1.01
CA LEU A 18 49.16 31.93 -0.10
C LEU A 18 48.85 30.48 0.26
N LEU A 19 49.77 29.81 0.97
CA LEU A 19 49.54 28.46 1.47
C LEU A 19 48.39 28.41 2.49
N LEU A 20 48.32 29.38 3.40
CA LEU A 20 47.23 29.47 4.38
C LEU A 20 45.89 29.75 3.69
N ALA A 21 45.85 30.67 2.72
CA ALA A 21 44.65 30.98 1.97
C ALA A 21 44.13 29.75 1.22
N ILE A 22 45.00 29.00 0.55
CA ILE A 22 44.62 27.77 -0.17
C ILE A 22 44.16 26.69 0.83
N ALA A 23 44.84 26.53 1.96
CA ALA A 23 44.44 25.56 3.00
C ALA A 23 43.03 25.85 3.53
N VAL A 24 42.74 27.10 3.89
CA VAL A 24 41.40 27.52 4.37
C VAL A 24 40.35 27.35 3.28
N MET A 25 40.63 27.78 2.05
CA MET A 25 39.72 27.64 0.92
C MET A 25 39.43 26.16 0.61
N SER A 26 40.43 25.28 0.70
CA SER A 26 40.25 23.84 0.51
C SER A 26 39.35 23.23 1.58
N LEU A 27 39.50 23.64 2.85
CA LEU A 27 38.64 23.18 3.93
C LEU A 27 37.18 23.64 3.74
N LEU A 28 36.98 24.90 3.36
CA LEU A 28 35.65 25.45 3.06
C LEU A 28 34.99 24.71 1.88
N ALA A 29 35.75 24.41 0.83
CA ALA A 29 35.25 23.65 -0.32
C ALA A 29 34.79 22.23 0.09
N ILE A 30 35.59 21.51 0.90
CA ILE A 30 35.22 20.18 1.39
C ILE A 30 33.97 20.25 2.28
N LEU A 31 33.90 21.21 3.20
CA LEU A 31 32.74 21.38 4.08
C LEU A 31 31.47 21.75 3.29
N SER A 32 31.59 22.60 2.26
CA SER A 32 30.49 22.96 1.37
C SER A 32 29.97 21.74 0.60
N TRP A 33 30.86 20.93 0.03
CA TRP A 33 30.48 19.72 -0.70
C TRP A 33 29.81 18.69 0.21
N ARG A 34 30.35 18.48 1.41
CA ARG A 34 29.75 17.57 2.40
C ARG A 34 28.40 18.08 2.93
N GLY A 35 28.21 19.39 3.04
CA GLY A 35 26.93 20.00 3.42
C GLY A 35 25.85 19.81 2.35
N LEU A 36 26.22 20.00 1.08
CA LEU A 36 25.32 19.76 -0.07
C LEU A 36 24.96 18.27 -0.19
N ASP A 37 25.94 17.36 -0.10
CA ASP A 37 25.70 15.91 -0.12
C ASP A 37 24.78 15.44 1.02
N GLY A 38 24.96 16.02 2.21
CA GLY A 38 24.11 15.76 3.37
C GLY A 38 22.67 16.18 3.13
N MET A 39 22.45 17.36 2.56
CA MET A 39 21.11 17.87 2.24
C MET A 39 20.43 17.06 1.13
N VAL A 40 21.15 16.74 0.04
CA VAL A 40 20.62 15.90 -1.05
C VAL A 40 20.19 14.54 -0.52
N ARG A 41 21.02 13.90 0.31
CA ARG A 41 20.68 12.61 0.93
C ARG A 41 19.48 12.70 1.86
N ALA A 42 19.39 13.76 2.68
CA ALA A 42 18.26 13.96 3.57
C ALA A 42 16.95 14.18 2.79
N GLN A 43 17.00 14.93 1.68
CA GLN A 43 15.86 15.11 0.78
C GLN A 43 15.43 13.79 0.14
N GLU A 44 16.39 12.97 -0.31
CA GLU A 44 16.11 11.67 -0.92
C GLU A 44 15.41 10.72 0.06
N ILE A 45 15.92 10.60 1.29
CA ILE A 45 15.29 9.79 2.34
C ILE A 45 13.88 10.30 2.64
N THR A 46 13.68 11.61 2.67
CA THR A 46 12.36 12.20 2.94
C THR A 46 11.37 11.91 1.80
N ARG A 47 11.83 12.00 0.54
CA ARG A 47 11.02 11.66 -0.64
C ARG A 47 10.63 10.19 -0.64
N GLN A 48 11.59 9.29 -0.43
CA GLN A 48 11.33 7.86 -0.38
C GLN A 48 10.26 7.51 0.67
N ARG A 49 10.36 8.10 1.87
CA ARG A 49 9.34 7.89 2.93
C ARG A 49 7.95 8.41 2.54
N ALA A 50 7.90 9.53 1.82
CA ALA A 50 6.63 10.08 1.34
C ALA A 50 6.01 9.15 0.29
N ASP A 51 6.81 8.64 -0.64
CA ASP A 51 6.35 7.70 -1.67
C ASP A 51 5.83 6.39 -1.06
N GLU A 52 6.54 5.82 -0.08
CA GLU A 52 6.10 4.64 0.67
C GLU A 52 4.75 4.85 1.37
N MET A 53 4.54 6.04 1.95
CA MET A 53 3.26 6.40 2.57
C MET A 53 2.14 6.54 1.52
N LEU A 54 2.43 7.11 0.35
CA LEU A 54 1.46 7.20 -0.74
C LEU A 54 1.04 5.81 -1.25
N VAL A 55 1.99 4.88 -1.37
CA VAL A 55 1.70 3.48 -1.73
C VAL A 55 0.80 2.83 -0.68
N LEU A 56 1.09 3.02 0.61
CA LEU A 56 0.25 2.49 1.69
C LEU A 56 -1.17 3.07 1.63
N GLN A 57 -1.31 4.39 1.47
CA GLN A 57 -2.60 5.04 1.35
C GLN A 57 -3.38 4.56 0.13
N ALA A 58 -2.72 4.41 -1.02
CA ALA A 58 -3.33 3.90 -2.24
C ALA A 58 -3.80 2.45 -2.06
N ALA A 59 -3.00 1.59 -1.44
CA ALA A 59 -3.37 0.19 -1.18
C ALA A 59 -4.57 0.08 -0.22
N LEU A 60 -4.59 0.86 0.87
CA LEU A 60 -5.72 0.89 1.80
C LEU A 60 -6.97 1.53 1.19
N GLY A 61 -6.80 2.53 0.34
CA GLY A 61 -7.88 3.13 -0.45
C GLY A 61 -8.47 2.15 -1.44
N GLN A 62 -7.63 1.39 -2.15
CA GLN A 62 -8.04 0.34 -3.07
C GLN A 62 -8.79 -0.78 -2.34
N TRP A 63 -8.31 -1.20 -1.16
CA TRP A 63 -9.01 -2.15 -0.29
C TRP A 63 -10.42 -1.67 0.07
N GLY A 64 -10.55 -0.43 0.54
CA GLY A 64 -11.85 0.17 0.84
C GLY A 64 -12.76 0.23 -0.39
N THR A 65 -12.22 0.66 -1.53
CA THR A 65 -12.95 0.77 -2.80
C THR A 65 -13.47 -0.58 -3.29
N ASP A 66 -12.71 -1.66 -3.12
CA ASP A 66 -13.18 -3.01 -3.46
C ASP A 66 -14.35 -3.45 -2.57
N LEU A 67 -14.32 -3.13 -1.28
CA LEU A 67 -15.41 -3.43 -0.34
C LEU A 67 -16.64 -2.54 -0.57
N ASP A 68 -16.46 -1.24 -0.80
CA ASP A 68 -17.55 -0.30 -1.10
C ASP A 68 -18.30 -0.68 -2.39
N ALA A 69 -17.60 -1.32 -3.32
CA ALA A 69 -18.14 -1.79 -4.58
C ALA A 69 -18.73 -3.22 -4.50
N LEU A 70 -18.84 -3.83 -3.31
CA LEU A 70 -19.42 -5.15 -3.14
C LEU A 70 -20.78 -5.25 -3.82
N MET A 71 -20.94 -6.27 -4.65
CA MET A 71 -22.14 -6.50 -5.45
C MET A 71 -22.58 -7.95 -5.32
N PRO A 72 -23.63 -8.23 -4.53
CA PRO A 72 -24.22 -9.56 -4.49
C PRO A 72 -24.85 -9.93 -5.83
N ILE A 73 -24.44 -11.08 -6.37
CA ILE A 73 -25.09 -11.70 -7.54
C ILE A 73 -25.91 -12.89 -7.03
N ALA A 74 -27.14 -13.04 -7.53
CA ALA A 74 -28.03 -14.12 -7.13
C ALA A 74 -27.36 -15.50 -7.30
N ASN A 75 -27.49 -16.36 -6.30
CA ASN A 75 -26.92 -17.71 -6.26
C ASN A 75 -25.38 -17.78 -6.34
N THR A 76 -24.69 -16.75 -5.84
CA THR A 76 -23.21 -16.69 -5.72
C THR A 76 -22.80 -16.26 -4.32
N THR A 77 -21.51 -16.41 -4.01
CA THR A 77 -20.93 -15.91 -2.76
C THR A 77 -20.36 -14.51 -2.99
N PRO A 78 -20.92 -13.46 -2.36
CA PRO A 78 -20.48 -12.08 -2.61
C PRO A 78 -19.12 -11.77 -1.98
N LEU A 79 -18.79 -12.39 -0.86
CA LEU A 79 -17.57 -12.20 -0.08
C LEU A 79 -17.21 -13.52 0.60
N ASP A 80 -15.97 -13.97 0.45
CA ASP A 80 -15.47 -15.21 1.03
C ASP A 80 -14.05 -15.05 1.53
N TRP A 81 -13.79 -15.53 2.75
CA TRP A 81 -12.47 -15.59 3.35
C TRP A 81 -12.18 -17.04 3.72
N ASP A 82 -11.13 -17.63 3.15
CA ASP A 82 -10.76 -19.03 3.42
C ASP A 82 -9.60 -19.17 4.41
N GLY A 83 -9.13 -18.07 5.00
CA GLY A 83 -7.93 -18.04 5.86
C GLY A 83 -6.65 -17.63 5.13
N GLN A 84 -6.63 -17.67 3.79
CA GLN A 84 -5.47 -17.33 2.96
C GLN A 84 -5.81 -16.29 1.89
N VAL A 85 -7.03 -16.31 1.35
CA VAL A 85 -7.48 -15.38 0.32
C VAL A 85 -8.82 -14.79 0.73
N LEU A 86 -8.94 -13.47 0.56
CA LEU A 86 -10.24 -12.81 0.57
C LEU A 86 -10.67 -12.67 -0.88
N ARG A 87 -11.81 -13.23 -1.23
CA ARG A 87 -12.44 -13.10 -2.54
C ARG A 87 -13.73 -12.32 -2.41
N LEU A 88 -13.99 -11.44 -3.36
CA LEU A 88 -15.20 -10.65 -3.39
C LEU A 88 -15.67 -10.40 -4.82
N THR A 89 -16.98 -10.28 -4.96
CA THR A 89 -17.62 -9.85 -6.19
C THR A 89 -17.93 -8.37 -6.07
N ARG A 90 -17.44 -7.57 -7.03
CA ARG A 90 -17.67 -6.13 -7.05
C ARG A 90 -18.24 -5.64 -8.38
N ARG A 91 -18.93 -4.51 -8.34
CA ARG A 91 -19.28 -3.75 -9.53
C ARG A 91 -18.04 -3.19 -10.21
N SER A 92 -18.03 -3.20 -11.54
CA SER A 92 -17.06 -2.44 -12.34
C SER A 92 -17.37 -0.95 -12.26
N SER A 93 -16.33 -0.12 -12.37
CA SER A 93 -16.44 1.33 -12.55
C SER A 93 -16.14 1.76 -13.99
N ALA A 94 -15.93 0.81 -14.91
CA ALA A 94 -15.68 1.08 -16.31
C ALA A 94 -16.92 1.70 -16.98
N VAL A 95 -16.69 2.55 -17.98
CA VAL A 95 -17.73 3.16 -18.82
C VAL A 95 -17.37 2.87 -20.27
N PRO A 96 -18.19 2.10 -21.02
CA PRO A 96 -19.48 1.50 -20.61
C PRO A 96 -19.33 0.41 -19.55
N ASP A 97 -20.43 0.04 -18.88
CA ASP A 97 -20.42 -1.07 -17.91
C ASP A 97 -20.08 -2.39 -18.64
N GLU A 98 -18.98 -3.01 -18.22
CA GLU A 98 -18.45 -4.21 -18.85
C GLU A 98 -18.91 -5.51 -18.17
N GLY A 99 -19.49 -5.42 -16.97
CA GLY A 99 -19.87 -6.56 -16.13
C GLY A 99 -19.26 -6.49 -14.72
N ALA A 100 -19.63 -7.45 -13.87
CA ALA A 100 -19.05 -7.56 -12.53
C ALA A 100 -17.57 -8.03 -12.59
N LEU A 101 -16.84 -7.86 -11.49
CA LEU A 101 -15.45 -8.31 -11.38
C LEU A 101 -15.32 -9.20 -10.15
N VAL A 102 -14.50 -10.25 -10.25
CA VAL A 102 -14.01 -10.98 -9.08
C VAL A 102 -12.68 -10.37 -8.69
N VAL A 103 -12.57 -9.94 -7.45
CA VAL A 103 -11.33 -9.43 -6.87
C VAL A 103 -10.89 -10.36 -5.75
N ALA A 104 -9.58 -10.57 -5.68
CA ALA A 104 -8.97 -11.34 -4.61
C ALA A 104 -7.80 -10.59 -3.98
N TRP A 105 -7.64 -10.78 -2.69
CA TRP A 105 -6.53 -10.25 -1.92
C TRP A 105 -5.82 -11.40 -1.23
N THR A 106 -4.50 -11.39 -1.20
CA THR A 106 -3.73 -12.36 -0.42
C THR A 106 -2.45 -11.75 0.13
N ARG A 107 -1.92 -12.35 1.20
CA ARG A 107 -0.53 -12.19 1.61
C ARG A 107 0.21 -13.46 1.19
N ARG A 108 1.17 -13.33 0.27
CA ARG A 108 1.99 -14.46 -0.19
C ARG A 108 3.45 -14.21 0.13
N ASN A 109 4.17 -15.25 0.53
CA ASN A 109 5.61 -15.14 0.75
C ASN A 109 6.33 -15.00 -0.61
N ALA A 110 7.12 -13.94 -0.77
CA ALA A 110 7.93 -13.66 -1.95
C ALA A 110 9.26 -13.00 -1.51
N ASN A 111 10.37 -13.36 -2.16
CA ASN A 111 11.69 -12.74 -1.92
C ASN A 111 12.12 -12.67 -0.43
N GLY A 112 11.76 -13.67 0.38
CA GLY A 112 12.14 -13.74 1.80
C GLY A 112 11.24 -12.94 2.76
N GLY A 113 10.17 -12.31 2.27
CA GLY A 113 9.18 -11.61 3.09
C GLY A 113 7.75 -11.89 2.64
N GLY A 114 6.75 -11.43 3.38
CA GLY A 114 5.37 -11.44 2.91
C GLY A 114 5.09 -10.25 2.01
N GLN A 115 4.39 -10.47 0.91
CA GLN A 115 3.91 -9.44 0.00
C GLN A 115 2.39 -9.43 0.03
N TRP A 116 1.80 -8.23 0.19
CA TRP A 116 0.38 -8.03 -0.03
C TRP A 116 0.10 -7.84 -1.51
N LEU A 117 -0.88 -8.59 -1.99
CA LEU A 117 -1.18 -8.72 -3.40
C LEU A 117 -2.67 -8.57 -3.62
N ARG A 118 -3.01 -8.01 -4.78
CA ARG A 118 -4.36 -7.94 -5.30
C ARG A 118 -4.42 -8.63 -6.64
N TRP A 119 -5.51 -9.32 -6.91
CA TRP A 119 -5.83 -9.92 -8.20
C TRP A 119 -7.23 -9.51 -8.63
N GLN A 120 -7.44 -9.38 -9.93
CA GLN A 120 -8.73 -9.00 -10.49
C GLN A 120 -9.00 -9.73 -11.79
N SER A 121 -10.16 -10.36 -11.92
CA SER A 121 -10.57 -11.01 -13.16
C SER A 121 -10.86 -10.01 -14.27
N PRO A 122 -10.91 -10.46 -15.54
CA PRO A 122 -11.71 -9.80 -16.56
C PRO A 122 -13.19 -9.66 -16.14
N PRO A 123 -13.98 -8.76 -16.78
CA PRO A 123 -15.41 -8.64 -16.52
C PRO A 123 -16.15 -9.98 -16.72
N VAL A 124 -16.97 -10.35 -15.74
CA VAL A 124 -17.80 -11.56 -15.76
C VAL A 124 -19.25 -11.17 -16.05
N ARG A 125 -19.89 -11.90 -16.97
CA ARG A 125 -21.27 -11.63 -17.42
C ARG A 125 -22.21 -12.79 -17.17
N THR A 126 -21.68 -14.00 -17.15
CA THR A 126 -22.44 -15.21 -16.85
C THR A 126 -21.98 -15.82 -15.53
N ARG A 127 -22.81 -16.70 -14.97
CA ARG A 127 -22.45 -17.48 -13.79
C ARG A 127 -21.26 -18.41 -14.05
N ALA A 128 -21.10 -18.91 -15.27
CA ALA A 128 -19.97 -19.74 -15.66
C ALA A 128 -18.67 -18.92 -15.63
N ASP A 129 -18.67 -17.71 -16.18
CA ASP A 129 -17.51 -16.80 -16.14
C ASP A 129 -17.13 -16.46 -14.68
N TRP A 130 -18.14 -16.19 -13.85
CA TRP A 130 -17.95 -15.93 -12.43
C TRP A 130 -17.31 -17.11 -11.71
N GLN A 131 -17.83 -18.33 -11.89
CA GLN A 131 -17.31 -19.54 -11.25
C GLN A 131 -15.84 -19.77 -11.64
N GLN A 132 -15.53 -19.63 -12.93
CA GLN A 132 -14.17 -19.75 -13.44
C GLN A 132 -13.24 -18.69 -12.82
N ALA A 133 -13.65 -17.43 -12.78
CA ALA A 133 -12.87 -16.36 -12.16
C ALA A 133 -12.68 -16.58 -10.65
N TRP A 134 -13.69 -17.12 -9.97
CA TRP A 134 -13.65 -17.42 -8.54
C TRP A 134 -12.67 -18.54 -8.17
N GLU A 135 -12.58 -19.55 -9.05
CA GLU A 135 -11.61 -20.65 -8.96
C GLU A 135 -10.19 -20.18 -9.29
N GLN A 136 -10.02 -19.37 -10.35
CA GLN A 136 -8.73 -18.77 -10.70
C GLN A 136 -8.17 -17.92 -9.56
N ALA A 137 -9.01 -17.11 -8.91
CA ALA A 137 -8.62 -16.34 -7.73
C ALA A 137 -8.09 -17.22 -6.59
N ALA A 138 -8.71 -18.38 -6.35
CA ALA A 138 -8.26 -19.32 -5.33
C ALA A 138 -6.92 -19.97 -5.69
N GLN A 139 -6.78 -20.39 -6.94
CA GLN A 139 -5.54 -20.97 -7.45
C GLN A 139 -4.39 -19.95 -7.41
N TRP A 140 -4.66 -18.72 -7.83
CA TRP A 140 -3.73 -17.60 -7.81
C TRP A 140 -3.13 -17.34 -6.42
N ALA A 141 -3.96 -17.40 -5.37
CA ALA A 141 -3.50 -17.13 -4.01
C ALA A 141 -2.55 -18.22 -3.47
N ARG A 142 -2.69 -19.46 -3.96
CA ARG A 142 -1.93 -20.63 -3.49
C ARG A 142 -0.69 -20.88 -4.35
N THR A 143 -0.92 -21.10 -5.64
CA THR A 143 0.08 -21.57 -6.61
C THR A 143 -0.19 -20.91 -7.97
N PRO A 144 0.18 -19.62 -8.15
CA PRO A 144 -0.13 -18.89 -9.37
C PRO A 144 0.78 -19.30 -10.52
N GLY A 145 0.20 -19.64 -11.67
CA GLY A 145 0.87 -19.75 -12.96
C GLY A 145 0.95 -18.40 -13.68
N ASP A 146 1.49 -18.39 -14.89
CA ASP A 146 1.68 -17.15 -15.66
C ASP A 146 0.35 -16.48 -16.05
N ALA A 147 -0.69 -17.28 -16.31
CA ALA A 147 -2.01 -16.79 -16.66
C ALA A 147 -2.65 -16.01 -15.50
N GLU A 148 -2.57 -16.53 -14.28
CA GLU A 148 -3.12 -15.86 -13.09
C GLU A 148 -2.29 -14.63 -12.72
N ARG A 149 -0.95 -14.71 -12.81
CA ARG A 149 -0.05 -13.58 -12.51
C ARG A 149 -0.27 -12.39 -13.43
N ARG A 150 -0.79 -12.59 -14.63
CA ARG A 150 -1.10 -11.49 -15.56
C ARG A 150 -2.06 -10.46 -14.98
N TYR A 151 -2.90 -10.86 -14.03
CA TYR A 151 -3.87 -9.98 -13.38
C TYR A 151 -3.50 -9.64 -11.93
N GLU A 152 -2.28 -9.99 -11.52
CA GLU A 152 -1.74 -9.67 -10.20
C GLU A 152 -1.20 -8.24 -10.16
N VAL A 153 -1.46 -7.57 -9.05
CA VAL A 153 -0.85 -6.29 -8.68
C VAL A 153 -0.16 -6.48 -7.34
N ALA A 154 1.16 -6.32 -7.32
CA ALA A 154 1.93 -6.29 -6.10
C ALA A 154 1.81 -4.92 -5.43
N LEU A 155 1.50 -4.90 -4.13
CA LEU A 155 1.26 -3.66 -3.38
C LEU A 155 2.46 -3.32 -2.50
N LEU A 156 2.44 -3.80 -1.26
CA LEU A 156 3.48 -3.52 -0.27
C LEU A 156 3.82 -4.77 0.56
N PRO A 157 5.02 -4.83 1.17
CA PRO A 157 5.39 -5.96 1.99
C PRO A 157 4.70 -5.92 3.36
N LEU A 158 4.29 -7.09 3.85
CA LEU A 158 3.59 -7.30 5.12
C LEU A 158 4.19 -8.48 5.90
N ASP A 159 4.33 -8.31 7.21
CA ASP A 159 4.62 -9.40 8.14
C ASP A 159 3.37 -10.21 8.49
N SER A 160 2.24 -9.53 8.67
CA SER A 160 0.97 -10.18 8.99
C SER A 160 -0.20 -9.56 8.24
N TRP A 161 -1.22 -10.37 7.96
CA TRP A 161 -2.49 -9.95 7.40
C TRP A 161 -3.61 -10.80 8.00
N GLN A 162 -4.56 -10.15 8.66
CA GLN A 162 -5.68 -10.78 9.36
C GLN A 162 -6.96 -10.01 9.09
N LEU A 163 -8.07 -10.74 9.05
CA LEU A 163 -9.40 -10.19 8.85
C LEU A 163 -10.35 -10.61 9.98
N PHE A 164 -11.25 -9.70 10.34
CA PHE A 164 -12.35 -9.95 11.25
C PHE A 164 -13.64 -9.42 10.65
N TYR A 165 -14.73 -10.12 10.90
CA TYR A 165 -16.07 -9.70 10.48
C TYR A 165 -16.86 -9.21 11.69
N TYR A 166 -17.58 -8.12 11.50
CA TYR A 166 -18.57 -7.65 12.46
C TYR A 166 -19.93 -8.26 12.08
N ARG A 167 -20.46 -9.11 12.96
CA ARG A 167 -21.75 -9.78 12.79
C ARG A 167 -22.47 -9.83 14.13
N GLY A 168 -23.76 -9.51 14.14
CA GLY A 168 -24.58 -9.65 15.36
C GLY A 168 -24.06 -8.84 16.56
N GLY A 169 -23.38 -7.72 16.33
CA GLY A 169 -22.87 -6.84 17.39
C GLY A 169 -21.48 -7.18 17.94
N ALA A 170 -20.76 -8.15 17.35
CA ALA A 170 -19.42 -8.52 17.80
C ALA A 170 -18.45 -8.73 16.63
N TRP A 171 -17.16 -8.49 16.90
CA TRP A 171 -16.07 -8.86 16.00
C TRP A 171 -15.74 -10.34 16.19
N SER A 172 -15.75 -11.11 15.11
CA SER A 172 -15.36 -12.52 15.11
C SER A 172 -14.44 -12.86 13.94
N ASN A 173 -13.74 -13.99 14.05
CA ASN A 173 -13.01 -14.54 12.93
C ASN A 173 -14.01 -14.96 11.84
N PRO A 174 -13.79 -14.65 10.55
CA PRO A 174 -14.71 -14.99 9.48
C PRO A 174 -15.05 -16.49 9.37
N LEU A 175 -14.10 -17.35 9.76
CA LEU A 175 -14.22 -18.80 9.74
C LEU A 175 -14.93 -19.36 10.99
N SER A 176 -15.25 -18.52 11.96
CA SER A 176 -16.07 -18.91 13.11
C SER A 176 -17.55 -18.91 12.73
N SER A 177 -18.27 -19.93 13.17
CA SER A 177 -19.71 -20.12 12.92
C SER A 177 -20.62 -19.19 13.75
N THR A 178 -20.07 -18.23 14.48
CA THR A 178 -20.85 -17.30 15.30
C THR A 178 -21.64 -16.34 14.42
N GLY A 179 -22.98 -16.40 14.52
CA GLY A 179 -23.89 -15.51 13.80
C GLY A 179 -24.34 -15.96 12.41
N ALA A 180 -24.05 -17.20 11.99
CA ALA A 180 -24.64 -17.79 10.79
C ALA A 180 -26.04 -18.36 11.12
N THR A 181 -27.10 -17.82 10.52
CA THR A 181 -28.47 -18.34 10.67
C THR A 181 -28.60 -19.67 9.92
N PRO A 182 -29.06 -20.76 10.55
CA PRO A 182 -29.26 -22.03 9.86
C PRO A 182 -30.33 -21.89 8.77
N GLY A 183 -29.96 -22.19 7.51
CA GLY A 183 -30.86 -22.15 6.35
C GLY A 183 -30.51 -21.10 5.30
N ASP A 184 -29.63 -20.15 5.61
CA ASP A 184 -29.14 -19.17 4.64
C ASP A 184 -27.83 -19.69 4.03
N SER A 185 -27.93 -20.35 2.87
CA SER A 185 -26.78 -20.90 2.14
C SER A 185 -26.04 -19.83 1.32
N GLY A 186 -26.48 -18.57 1.37
CA GLY A 186 -25.71 -17.42 0.95
C GLY A 186 -24.94 -16.89 2.15
N ALA A 187 -23.61 -16.80 2.06
CA ALA A 187 -22.82 -16.14 3.11
C ALA A 187 -23.35 -14.70 3.28
N THR A 188 -24.06 -14.44 4.39
CA THR A 188 -24.55 -13.12 4.72
C THR A 188 -23.38 -12.16 4.78
N LEU A 189 -23.48 -11.09 4.00
CA LEU A 189 -22.47 -10.04 3.96
C LEU A 189 -22.31 -9.50 5.38
N PRO A 190 -21.08 -9.40 5.91
CA PRO A 190 -20.89 -8.87 7.25
C PRO A 190 -21.28 -7.40 7.32
N ASP A 191 -21.66 -6.95 8.52
CA ASP A 191 -21.99 -5.55 8.79
C ASP A 191 -20.73 -4.68 8.73
N GLY A 192 -19.56 -5.27 8.95
CA GLY A 192 -18.27 -4.61 8.81
C GLY A 192 -17.11 -5.61 8.65
N VAL A 193 -16.00 -5.11 8.11
CA VAL A 193 -14.77 -5.86 7.90
C VAL A 193 -13.62 -5.08 8.52
N ARG A 194 -12.89 -5.70 9.44
CA ARG A 194 -11.66 -5.16 10.01
C ARG A 194 -10.47 -5.78 9.31
N LEU A 195 -9.65 -4.93 8.73
CA LEU A 195 -8.34 -5.25 8.20
C LEU A 195 -7.29 -4.97 9.27
N GLN A 196 -6.51 -5.98 9.63
CA GLN A 196 -5.34 -5.83 10.48
C GLN A 196 -4.09 -6.30 9.72
N ILE A 197 -3.14 -5.39 9.54
CA ILE A 197 -1.88 -5.66 8.83
C ILE A 197 -0.69 -5.26 9.70
N THR A 198 0.43 -5.96 9.56
CA THR A 198 1.70 -5.58 10.20
C THR A 198 2.72 -5.26 9.12
N LEU A 199 3.27 -4.05 9.17
CA LEU A 199 4.32 -3.59 8.26
C LEU A 199 5.70 -4.01 8.80
N PRO A 200 6.57 -4.59 7.96
CA PRO A 200 7.92 -4.96 8.36
C PRO A 200 8.78 -3.73 8.67
N PRO A 201 9.86 -3.90 9.46
CA PRO A 201 10.81 -2.82 9.72
C PRO A 201 11.48 -2.33 8.43
N GLY A 202 11.90 -1.06 8.43
CA GLY A 202 12.64 -0.46 7.30
C GLY A 202 11.79 0.33 6.31
N GLN A 203 10.47 0.39 6.49
CA GLN A 203 9.57 1.28 5.76
C GLN A 203 9.32 2.59 6.54
N ALA A 204 8.64 3.55 5.89
CA ALA A 204 8.18 4.81 6.48
C ALA A 204 7.31 4.61 7.73
N LEU A 205 6.50 3.55 7.76
CA LEU A 205 5.74 3.10 8.93
C LEU A 205 6.15 1.67 9.32
N VAL A 206 6.14 1.41 10.62
CA VAL A 206 6.43 0.08 11.19
C VAL A 206 5.36 -0.26 12.21
N GLY A 207 5.01 -1.55 12.29
CA GLY A 207 4.09 -2.07 13.30
C GLY A 207 2.70 -2.37 12.75
N GLN A 208 1.73 -2.49 13.65
CA GLN A 208 0.38 -2.93 13.32
C GLN A 208 -0.51 -1.74 12.94
N LEU A 209 -1.20 -1.87 11.81
CA LEU A 209 -2.26 -0.98 11.37
C LEU A 209 -3.60 -1.73 11.37
N THR A 210 -4.62 -1.07 11.89
CA THR A 210 -6.01 -1.55 11.87
C THR A 210 -6.88 -0.58 11.09
N ARG A 211 -7.69 -1.09 10.15
CA ARG A 211 -8.68 -0.34 9.39
C ARG A 211 -10.02 -1.05 9.44
N ASP A 212 -11.04 -0.34 9.88
CA ASP A 212 -12.41 -0.84 9.91
C ASP A 212 -13.19 -0.28 8.71
N TRP A 213 -13.92 -1.17 8.04
CA TRP A 213 -14.88 -0.86 7.00
C TRP A 213 -16.28 -1.24 7.48
N VAL A 214 -17.27 -0.41 7.15
CA VAL A 214 -18.68 -0.62 7.50
C VAL A 214 -19.47 -0.77 6.21
N ASN A 215 -20.36 -1.74 6.18
CA ASN A 215 -21.18 -2.01 5.02
C ASN A 215 -22.16 -0.85 4.76
N PRO A 216 -22.03 -0.12 3.63
CA PRO A 216 -22.85 1.06 3.37
C PRO A 216 -24.33 0.74 3.19
N VAL A 217 -24.66 -0.49 2.76
CA VAL A 217 -26.06 -0.91 2.54
C VAL A 217 -26.82 -1.06 3.87
N LEU A 218 -26.13 -1.32 4.98
CA LEU A 218 -26.73 -1.50 6.30
C LEU A 218 -26.75 -0.22 7.15
N GLY A 219 -25.94 0.79 6.79
CA GLY A 219 -25.84 2.06 7.51
C GLY A 219 -27.08 2.98 7.38
N GLY A 220 -27.93 2.77 6.37
CA GLY A 220 -29.09 3.62 6.08
C GLY A 220 -30.32 3.43 6.97
N GLY A 221 -30.31 2.46 7.91
CA GLY A 221 -31.50 2.06 8.68
C GLY A 221 -31.53 2.49 10.15
N ARG A 222 -30.56 3.29 10.62
CA ARG A 222 -30.50 3.78 12.01
C ARG A 222 -30.45 5.31 12.05
N SER A 223 -31.61 5.94 11.90
CA SER A 223 -31.87 7.33 12.26
C SER A 223 -33.22 7.42 12.96
#